data_AF-A0A1A5YQ83-F1
#
_entry.id   AF-A0A1A5YQ83-F1
#
_cell.length_a   1.000
_cell.length_b   1.000
_cell.length_c   1.000
_cell.angle_alpha   90.00
_cell.angle_beta   90.00
_cell.angle_gamma   90.00
#
_symmetry.space_group_name_H-M   'P 1'
#
loop_
_entity.id
_entity.type
_entity.pdbx_description
1 polymer ?
#
loop_
_entity_poly.entity_id
_entity_poly.type
_entity_poly.pdbx_seq_one_letter_code
_entity_poly.pdbx_strand_id
1 'polypeptide(L)'
;MNNNVATVSNFSIETLAPIFNYVLRGVRYEDREEVKSEAVLRILTAIDQNKVKKDVFSFSHTVVQRTVYDYYRKNNRMITKRSTLVNYCDGADEDRGSTIDYFSYATEEPGYGLSDVRIDYLNHIDIFTPQQRKILNFMLFTEEGIAMKPTEISNHLGLDKSHASRAMGKLKQICQG
;
A
#
# COMPACT_ATOMS: atom_id res chain seq x y z
N MET A 1 11.24 30.15 18.63
CA MET A 1 12.11 29.24 17.85
C MET A 1 11.41 28.96 16.54
N ASN A 2 11.94 29.48 15.42
CA ASN A 2 11.37 29.28 14.09
C ASN A 2 11.67 27.86 13.62
N ASN A 3 10.69 26.96 13.76
CA ASN A 3 10.74 25.67 13.07
C ASN A 3 10.48 25.95 11.59
N ASN A 4 11.50 25.88 10.75
CA ASN A 4 11.36 25.85 9.29
C ASN A 4 10.60 24.57 8.92
N VAL A 5 9.27 24.66 8.87
CA VAL A 5 8.43 23.59 8.31
C VAL A 5 8.58 23.65 6.80
N ALA A 6 8.99 22.54 6.19
CA ALA A 6 9.09 22.45 4.75
C ALA A 6 7.68 22.52 4.14
N THR A 7 7.49 23.43 3.18
CA THR A 7 6.29 23.60 2.37
C THR A 7 6.63 23.18 0.94
N VAL A 8 5.61 22.86 0.13
CA VAL A 8 5.81 22.54 -1.30
C VAL A 8 6.61 23.64 -2.01
N SER A 9 6.39 24.90 -1.64
CA SER A 9 7.05 26.07 -2.21
C SER A 9 8.53 26.25 -1.82
N ASN A 10 8.99 25.66 -0.71
CA ASN A 10 10.38 25.78 -0.25
C ASN A 10 11.17 24.47 -0.37
N PHE A 11 10.52 23.41 -0.83
CA PHE A 11 11.13 22.10 -1.00
C PHE A 11 11.90 22.01 -2.32
N SER A 12 13.22 21.83 -2.25
CA SER A 12 14.05 21.58 -3.43
C SER A 12 14.28 20.08 -3.64
N ILE A 13 13.86 19.57 -4.80
CA ILE A 13 14.05 18.17 -5.21
C ILE A 13 15.55 17.81 -5.28
N GLU A 14 16.43 18.77 -5.54
CA GLU A 14 17.88 18.55 -5.61
C GLU A 14 18.44 18.03 -4.28
N THR A 15 17.81 18.38 -3.16
CA THR A 15 18.17 17.85 -1.83
C THR A 15 17.99 16.34 -1.72
N LEU A 16 17.17 15.73 -2.58
CA LEU A 16 16.94 14.29 -2.64
C LEU A 16 17.87 13.55 -3.62
N ALA A 17 18.72 14.25 -4.37
CA ALA A 17 19.60 13.62 -5.36
C ALA A 17 20.45 12.47 -4.77
N PRO A 18 21.00 12.56 -3.53
CA PRO A 18 21.72 11.43 -2.92
C PRO A 18 20.84 10.21 -2.70
N ILE A 19 19.57 10.42 -2.31
CA ILE A 19 18.60 9.34 -2.09
C ILE A 19 18.28 8.66 -3.42
N PHE A 20 17.97 9.43 -4.46
CA PHE A 20 17.66 8.88 -5.77
C PHE A 20 18.85 8.10 -6.36
N ASN A 21 20.06 8.66 -6.29
CA ASN A 21 21.25 8.01 -6.81
C ASN A 21 21.56 6.68 -6.10
N TYR A 22 21.29 6.61 -4.80
CA TYR A 22 21.49 5.40 -4.02
C TYR A 22 20.40 4.36 -4.27
N VAL A 23 19.13 4.75 -4.10
CA VAL A 23 17.98 3.84 -4.07
C VAL A 23 17.58 3.38 -5.47
N LEU A 24 17.70 4.23 -6.50
CA LEU A 24 17.37 3.87 -7.89
C LEU A 24 18.47 3.06 -8.59
N ARG A 25 19.62 2.81 -7.94
CA ARG A 25 20.74 2.06 -8.53
C ARG A 25 20.31 0.67 -9.02
N GLY A 26 19.38 0.01 -8.33
CA GLY A 26 18.85 -1.29 -8.72
C GLY A 26 17.80 -1.23 -9.84
N VAL A 27 17.13 -0.09 -10.04
CA VAL A 27 16.03 0.07 -11.01
C VAL A 27 16.61 0.11 -12.43
N ARG A 28 15.92 -0.52 -13.38
CA ARG A 28 16.30 -0.48 -14.81
C ARG A 28 16.40 0.95 -15.28
N TYR A 29 17.45 1.26 -16.04
CA TYR A 29 17.75 2.64 -16.46
C TYR A 29 16.55 3.34 -17.12
N GLU A 30 15.83 2.62 -17.99
CA GLU A 30 14.64 3.06 -18.71
C GLU A 30 13.47 3.47 -17.79
N ASP A 31 13.35 2.87 -16.61
CA ASP A 31 12.24 3.09 -15.68
C ASP A 31 12.58 4.08 -14.56
N ARG A 32 13.84 4.51 -14.44
CA ARG A 32 14.30 5.35 -13.32
C ARG A 32 13.56 6.67 -13.23
N GLU A 33 13.30 7.33 -14.36
CA GLU A 33 12.58 8.61 -14.36
C GLU A 33 11.09 8.46 -14.01
N GLU A 34 10.45 7.34 -14.40
CA GLU A 34 9.07 7.02 -14.00
C GLU A 34 8.99 6.83 -12.47
N VAL A 35 9.88 5.99 -11.91
CA VAL A 35 9.94 5.71 -10.46
C VAL A 35 10.29 6.96 -9.66
N LYS A 36 11.20 7.79 -10.17
CA LYS A 36 11.57 9.06 -9.55
C LYS A 36 10.41 10.04 -9.53
N SER A 37 9.70 10.20 -10.64
CA SER A 37 8.54 11.10 -10.75
C SER A 37 7.42 10.70 -9.79
N GLU A 38 7.12 9.40 -9.72
CA GLU A 38 6.14 8.85 -8.77
C GLU A 38 6.54 9.11 -7.31
N ALA A 39 7.82 8.91 -6.97
CA ALA A 39 8.32 9.18 -5.62
C ALA A 39 8.25 10.67 -5.26
N VAL A 40 8.61 11.56 -6.20
CA VAL A 40 8.48 13.02 -6.01
C VAL A 40 7.03 13.41 -5.78
N LEU A 41 6.09 12.90 -6.58
CA LEU A 41 4.66 13.18 -6.43
C LEU A 41 4.19 12.82 -5.01
N ARG A 42 4.51 11.62 -4.53
CA ARG A 42 4.13 11.15 -3.19
C ARG A 42 4.72 12.01 -2.07
N ILE A 43 5.97 12.47 -2.23
CA ILE A 43 6.63 13.34 -1.26
C ILE A 43 5.93 14.71 -1.22
N LEU A 44 5.68 15.32 -2.38
CA LEU A 44 5.01 16.61 -2.47
C LEU A 44 3.58 16.55 -1.92
N THR A 45 2.81 15.50 -2.25
CA THR A 45 1.47 15.29 -1.69
C THR A 45 1.50 15.14 -0.17
N ALA A 46 2.48 14.43 0.38
CA ALA A 46 2.60 14.29 1.82
C ALA A 46 3.02 15.58 2.54
N ILE A 47 3.84 16.42 1.88
CA ILE A 47 4.19 17.76 2.37
C ILE A 47 2.95 18.66 2.34
N ASP A 48 2.21 18.69 1.23
CA ASP A 48 0.99 19.49 1.06
C ASP A 48 -0.08 19.14 2.13
N GLN A 49 -0.22 17.85 2.42
CA GLN A 49 -1.16 17.35 3.43
C GLN A 49 -0.63 17.43 4.87
N ASN A 50 0.54 18.04 5.12
CA ASN A 50 1.20 18.09 6.43
C ASN A 50 1.36 16.70 7.11
N LYS A 51 1.52 15.63 6.32
CA LYS A 51 1.66 14.24 6.79
C LYS A 51 3.11 13.86 7.17
N VAL A 52 4.07 14.79 7.05
CA VAL A 52 5.48 14.55 7.37
C VAL A 52 5.70 14.55 8.89
N LYS A 53 5.88 13.36 9.47
CA LYS A 53 5.99 13.17 10.95
C LYS A 53 7.37 13.39 11.55
N LYS A 54 8.43 13.45 10.73
CA LYS A 54 9.84 13.60 11.15
C LYS A 54 10.52 14.67 10.29
N ASP A 55 11.79 14.51 9.99
CA ASP A 55 12.49 15.29 8.99
C ASP A 55 12.13 14.82 7.56
N VAL A 56 12.06 15.78 6.65
CA VAL A 56 11.68 15.58 5.24
C VAL A 56 12.63 14.62 4.54
N PHE A 57 13.91 14.62 4.89
CA PHE A 57 14.91 13.79 4.25
C PHE A 57 14.71 12.29 4.56
N SER A 58 14.56 11.93 5.83
CA SER A 58 14.28 10.55 6.28
C SER A 58 12.90 10.07 5.81
N PHE A 59 11.92 10.97 5.79
CA PHE A 59 10.60 10.68 5.22
C PHE A 59 10.73 10.36 3.72
N SER A 60 11.43 11.22 2.97
CA SER A 60 11.66 11.06 1.53
C SER A 60 12.42 9.78 1.22
N HIS A 61 13.44 9.42 2.00
CA HIS A 61 14.14 8.14 1.85
C HIS A 61 13.16 6.96 1.92
N THR A 62 12.27 6.98 2.92
CA THR A 62 11.25 5.93 3.10
C THR A 62 10.28 5.88 1.92
N VAL A 63 9.82 7.03 1.43
CA VAL A 63 8.92 7.11 0.27
C VAL A 63 9.60 6.58 -0.99
N VAL A 64 10.83 7.01 -1.29
CA VAL A 64 11.57 6.56 -2.47
C VAL A 64 11.81 5.05 -2.42
N GLN A 65 12.23 4.51 -1.28
CA GLN A 65 12.44 3.08 -1.11
C GLN A 65 11.15 2.28 -1.34
N ARG A 66 10.02 2.78 -0.81
CA ARG A 66 8.70 2.16 -1.01
C ARG A 66 8.25 2.22 -2.46
N THR A 67 8.46 3.33 -3.16
CA THR A 67 8.15 3.46 -4.58
C THR A 67 8.96 2.48 -5.43
N VAL A 68 10.23 2.24 -5.09
CA VAL A 68 11.06 1.22 -5.76
C VAL A 68 10.52 -0.20 -5.51
N TYR A 69 10.12 -0.53 -4.28
CA TYR A 69 9.49 -1.83 -4.00
C TYR A 69 8.17 -1.98 -4.78
N ASP A 70 7.35 -0.94 -4.81
CA ASP A 70 6.10 -0.95 -5.59
C ASP A 70 6.37 -1.13 -7.09
N TYR A 71 7.42 -0.52 -7.62
CA TYR A 71 7.88 -0.71 -9.00
C TYR A 71 8.25 -2.18 -9.28
N TYR A 72 9.10 -2.79 -8.45
CA TYR A 72 9.46 -4.19 -8.64
C TYR A 72 8.27 -5.11 -8.48
N ARG A 73 7.37 -4.81 -7.54
CA ARG A 73 6.12 -5.57 -7.37
C ARG A 73 5.23 -5.47 -8.59
N LYS A 74 5.06 -4.27 -9.18
CA LYS A 74 4.30 -4.05 -10.42
C LYS A 74 4.92 -4.72 -11.64
N ASN A 75 6.25 -4.85 -11.69
CA ASN A 75 6.96 -5.48 -12.81
C ASN A 75 7.15 -7.00 -12.66
N ASN A 76 7.31 -7.52 -11.43
CA ASN A 76 7.41 -8.95 -11.15
C ASN A 76 6.05 -9.64 -11.16
N ARG A 77 4.99 -8.93 -10.75
CA ARG A 77 3.63 -9.31 -11.14
C ARG A 77 3.54 -8.97 -12.62
N MET A 78 3.38 -9.94 -13.51
CA MET A 78 3.00 -9.67 -14.90
C MET A 78 1.59 -9.04 -14.96
N ILE A 79 1.39 -7.87 -14.37
CA ILE A 79 0.29 -6.99 -14.73
C ILE A 79 0.74 -6.46 -16.08
N THR A 80 0.35 -7.17 -17.13
CA THR A 80 0.39 -6.64 -18.48
C THR A 80 -0.12 -5.20 -18.38
N LYS A 81 0.73 -4.19 -18.67
CA LYS A 81 0.30 -2.81 -18.94
C LYS A 81 -0.67 -2.92 -20.13
N ARG A 82 -1.90 -3.37 -19.90
CA ARG A 82 -2.98 -3.25 -20.86
C ARG A 82 -3.38 -1.79 -20.77
N SER A 83 -2.78 -1.01 -21.66
CA SER A 83 -3.39 0.23 -22.11
C SER A 83 -4.75 -0.14 -22.69
N THR A 84 -5.76 -0.14 -21.83
CA THR A 84 -7.15 -0.10 -22.25
C THR A 84 -7.75 1.06 -21.49
N LEU A 85 -7.86 2.19 -22.17
CA LEU A 85 -8.94 3.14 -21.96
C LEU A 85 -10.23 2.33 -21.86
N VAL A 86 -10.73 2.13 -20.65
CA VAL A 86 -12.08 1.61 -20.45
C VAL A 86 -12.98 2.83 -20.38
N ASN A 87 -13.56 3.17 -21.53
CA ASN A 87 -14.79 3.96 -21.55
C ASN A 87 -15.87 3.11 -20.89
N TYR A 88 -16.26 3.49 -19.67
CA TYR A 88 -17.55 3.04 -19.16
C TYR A 88 -18.60 3.92 -19.85
N CYS A 89 -19.25 3.36 -20.87
CA CYS A 89 -20.59 3.79 -21.24
C CYS A 89 -21.47 3.55 -20.03
N ASP A 90 -21.74 4.59 -19.25
CA ASP A 90 -22.79 4.56 -18.26
C ASP A 90 -24.12 4.60 -19.02
N GLY A 91 -24.70 3.42 -19.21
CA GLY A 91 -26.13 3.31 -19.48
C GLY A 91 -26.85 3.74 -18.22
N ALA A 92 -27.04 5.06 -18.09
CA ALA A 92 -27.94 5.63 -17.12
C ALA A 92 -29.35 5.11 -17.43
N ASP A 93 -29.76 4.08 -16.69
CA ASP A 93 -31.16 3.73 -16.53
C ASP A 93 -31.77 4.87 -15.70
N GLU A 94 -32.49 5.73 -16.42
CA GLU A 94 -33.43 6.68 -15.87
C GLU A 94 -34.52 5.90 -15.14
N ASP A 95 -34.36 5.64 -13.84
CA ASP A 95 -35.44 5.78 -12.87
C ASP A 95 -35.05 5.28 -11.48
N ARG A 96 -35.33 6.13 -10.49
CA ARG A 96 -35.28 5.93 -9.03
C ARG A 96 -33.95 6.26 -8.36
N GLY A 97 -33.93 7.48 -7.84
CA GLY A 97 -32.87 7.99 -6.98
C GLY A 97 -32.64 7.16 -5.73
N SER A 98 -31.38 7.16 -5.31
CA SER A 98 -30.97 6.84 -3.94
C SER A 98 -29.77 7.72 -3.59
N THR A 99 -30.07 8.84 -2.93
CA THR A 99 -29.12 9.61 -2.14
C THR A 99 -28.55 8.72 -1.04
N ILE A 100 -27.32 8.21 -1.22
CA ILE A 100 -26.51 7.80 -0.08
C ILE A 100 -25.08 8.30 -0.31
N ASP A 101 -24.82 9.48 0.25
CA ASP A 101 -23.48 9.99 0.53
C ASP A 101 -22.79 9.04 1.52
N TYR A 102 -22.05 8.05 1.02
CA TYR A 102 -21.07 7.33 1.82
C TYR A 102 -19.80 8.17 1.93
N PHE A 103 -19.80 9.11 2.88
CA PHE A 103 -18.59 9.82 3.29
C PHE A 103 -17.67 8.87 4.06
N SER A 104 -16.89 8.08 3.33
CA SER A 104 -15.83 7.23 3.89
C SER A 104 -14.56 8.07 4.04
N TYR A 105 -14.26 8.49 5.27
CA TYR A 105 -12.97 9.09 5.62
C TYR A 105 -11.90 7.97 5.57
N ALA A 106 -11.30 7.77 4.40
CA ALA A 106 -10.15 6.88 4.25
C ALA A 106 -8.94 7.50 4.96
N THR A 107 -8.71 7.13 6.22
CA THR A 107 -7.42 7.33 6.86
C THR A 107 -6.39 6.50 6.11
N GLU A 108 -5.65 7.12 5.21
CA GLU A 108 -4.42 6.54 4.66
C GLU A 108 -3.36 6.46 5.77
N GLU A 109 -3.48 5.45 6.63
CA GLU A 109 -2.34 5.02 7.42
C GLU A 109 -1.30 4.39 6.48
N PRO A 110 0.00 4.63 6.72
CA PRO A 110 1.06 3.98 5.95
C PRO A 110 1.02 2.46 6.17
N GLY A 111 0.30 1.75 5.29
CA GLY A 111 0.09 0.31 5.31
C GLY A 111 -0.07 -0.22 3.88
N TYR A 112 -0.05 -1.54 3.71
CA TYR A 112 -0.28 -2.17 2.41
C TYR A 112 -1.75 -2.05 2.02
N GLY A 113 -2.06 -1.83 0.74
CA GLY A 113 -3.43 -1.87 0.26
C GLY A 113 -4.05 -3.24 0.56
N LEU A 114 -5.29 -3.29 1.05
CA LEU A 114 -5.96 -4.57 1.36
C LEU A 114 -6.01 -5.49 0.14
N SER A 115 -6.20 -4.92 -1.06
CA SER A 115 -6.10 -5.62 -2.34
C SER A 115 -4.73 -6.26 -2.56
N ASP A 116 -3.64 -5.56 -2.24
CA ASP A 116 -2.27 -6.07 -2.37
C ASP A 116 -1.99 -7.21 -1.40
N VAL A 117 -2.45 -7.08 -0.14
CA VAL A 117 -2.30 -8.11 0.88
C VAL A 117 -3.09 -9.37 0.50
N ARG A 118 -4.31 -9.21 -0.04
CA ARG A 118 -5.11 -10.32 -0.55
C ARG A 118 -4.39 -11.06 -1.69
N ILE A 119 -3.83 -10.32 -2.65
CA ILE A 119 -3.11 -10.91 -3.78
C ILE A 119 -1.84 -11.63 -3.32
N ASP A 120 -1.03 -11.01 -2.46
CA ASP A 120 0.18 -11.63 -1.91
C ASP A 120 -0.15 -12.94 -1.19
N TYR A 121 -1.21 -12.93 -0.38
CA TYR A 121 -1.71 -14.10 0.33
C TYR A 121 -2.18 -15.20 -0.63
N LEU A 122 -2.98 -14.87 -1.66
CA LEU A 122 -3.48 -15.86 -2.61
C LEU A 122 -2.36 -16.51 -3.44
N ASN A 123 -1.35 -15.73 -3.83
CA ASN A 123 -0.21 -16.23 -4.60
C ASN A 123 0.71 -17.18 -3.81
N HIS A 124 0.70 -17.09 -2.48
CA HIS A 124 1.51 -17.93 -1.59
C HIS A 124 0.64 -18.76 -0.65
N ILE A 125 -0.61 -19.06 -1.03
CA ILE A 125 -1.57 -19.73 -0.15
C ILE A 125 -1.08 -21.10 0.34
N ASP A 126 -0.21 -21.73 -0.44
CA ASP A 126 0.42 -23.02 -0.20
C ASP A 126 1.34 -23.02 1.04
N ILE A 127 1.98 -21.88 1.38
CA ILE A 127 2.89 -21.81 2.55
C ILE A 127 2.13 -21.85 3.88
N PHE A 128 0.81 -21.67 3.87
CA PHE A 128 -0.03 -21.61 5.06
C PHE A 128 -0.70 -22.96 5.33
N THR A 129 -0.74 -23.35 6.60
CA THR A 129 -1.52 -24.51 7.05
C THR A 129 -3.03 -24.24 6.95
N PRO A 130 -3.89 -25.27 6.90
CA PRO A 130 -5.34 -25.08 6.81
C PRO A 130 -5.92 -24.16 7.90
N GLN A 131 -5.43 -24.26 9.15
CA GLN A 131 -5.89 -23.40 10.24
C GLN A 131 -5.44 -21.95 10.08
N GLN A 132 -4.22 -21.74 9.58
CA GLN A 132 -3.73 -20.39 9.26
C GLN A 132 -4.53 -19.75 8.13
N ARG A 133 -4.89 -20.54 7.10
CA ARG A 133 -5.73 -20.08 5.99
C ARG A 133 -7.12 -19.68 6.46
N LYS A 134 -7.74 -20.43 7.38
CA LYS A 134 -9.06 -20.04 7.93
C LYS A 134 -9.02 -18.66 8.58
N ILE A 135 -7.97 -18.38 9.37
CA ILE A 135 -7.78 -17.08 10.02
C ILE A 135 -7.58 -15.97 8.97
N LEU A 136 -6.69 -16.20 8.00
CA LEU A 136 -6.39 -15.21 6.95
C LEU A 136 -7.55 -14.99 5.99
N ASN A 137 -8.29 -16.04 5.64
CA ASN A 137 -9.48 -15.93 4.81
C ASN A 137 -10.55 -15.08 5.50
N PHE A 138 -10.78 -15.33 6.79
CA PHE A 138 -11.71 -14.52 7.57
C PHE A 138 -11.24 -13.08 7.65
N MET A 139 -9.99 -12.85 8.09
CA MET A 139 -9.41 -11.52 8.23
C MET A 139 -9.41 -10.69 6.94
N LEU A 140 -9.10 -11.33 5.81
CA LEU A 140 -8.90 -10.61 4.56
C LEU A 140 -10.16 -10.50 3.73
N PHE A 141 -11.12 -11.43 3.81
CA PHE A 141 -12.24 -11.50 2.86
C PHE A 141 -13.64 -11.32 3.48
N THR A 142 -13.76 -11.12 4.79
CA THR A 142 -15.03 -10.75 5.42
C THR A 142 -14.99 -9.33 5.95
N GLU A 143 -16.13 -8.62 5.90
CA GLU A 143 -16.24 -7.26 6.45
C GLU A 143 -15.93 -7.24 7.95
N GLU A 144 -16.45 -8.22 8.68
CA GLU A 144 -16.21 -8.39 10.11
C GLU A 144 -14.71 -8.65 10.41
N GLY A 145 -14.06 -9.48 9.60
CA GLY A 145 -12.67 -9.87 9.81
C GLY A 145 -11.68 -8.73 9.60
N ILE A 146 -11.99 -7.78 8.71
CA ILE A 146 -11.14 -6.60 8.45
C ILE A 146 -11.04 -5.70 9.69
N ALA A 147 -12.11 -5.64 10.49
CA ALA A 147 -12.17 -4.84 11.70
C ALA A 147 -11.63 -5.56 12.96
N MET A 148 -11.38 -6.87 12.89
CA MET A 148 -10.97 -7.68 14.04
C MET A 148 -9.47 -7.94 14.09
N LYS A 149 -8.92 -8.02 15.32
CA LYS A 149 -7.53 -8.46 15.52
C LYS A 149 -7.40 -9.96 15.22
N PRO A 150 -6.25 -10.42 14.69
CA PRO A 150 -6.02 -11.83 14.41
C PRO A 150 -6.27 -12.78 15.60
N THR A 151 -6.02 -12.31 16.83
CA THR A 151 -6.29 -13.05 18.07
C THR A 151 -7.77 -13.12 18.44
N GLU A 152 -8.56 -12.12 18.05
CA GLU A 152 -10.02 -12.12 18.21
C GLU A 152 -10.64 -13.07 17.19
N ILE A 153 -10.12 -13.04 15.95
CA ILE A 153 -10.49 -14.00 14.88
C ILE A 153 -10.18 -15.43 15.30
N SER A 154 -9.00 -15.70 15.88
CA SER A 154 -8.68 -17.06 16.35
C SER A 154 -9.66 -17.54 17.43
N ASN A 155 -10.03 -16.67 18.37
CA ASN A 155 -11.01 -17.01 19.40
C ASN A 155 -12.40 -17.24 18.80
N HIS A 156 -12.82 -16.38 17.86
CA HIS A 156 -14.09 -16.49 17.15
C HIS A 156 -14.20 -17.80 16.36
N LEU A 157 -13.10 -18.24 15.72
CA LEU A 157 -13.04 -19.47 14.95
C LEU A 157 -12.76 -20.73 15.80
N GLY A 158 -12.61 -20.61 17.13
CA GLY A 158 -12.27 -21.72 18.01
C GLY A 158 -10.87 -22.30 17.75
N LEU A 159 -9.93 -21.48 17.30
CA LEU A 159 -8.56 -21.87 16.94
C LEU A 159 -7.54 -21.38 17.97
N ASP A 160 -6.45 -22.11 18.11
CA ASP A 160 -5.34 -21.71 18.98
C ASP A 160 -4.67 -20.42 18.48
N LYS A 161 -4.39 -19.50 19.42
CA LYS A 161 -3.80 -18.17 19.15
C LYS A 161 -2.44 -18.26 18.45
N SER A 162 -1.70 -19.35 18.64
CA SER A 162 -0.42 -19.59 17.94
C SER A 162 -0.58 -19.67 16.43
N HIS A 163 -1.74 -20.12 15.93
CA HIS A 163 -2.01 -20.13 14.49
C HIS A 163 -2.14 -18.70 13.94
N ALA A 164 -2.79 -17.80 14.66
CA ALA A 164 -2.89 -16.39 14.28
C ALA A 164 -1.50 -15.73 14.25
N SER A 165 -0.69 -15.91 15.30
CA SER A 165 0.66 -15.34 15.36
C SER A 165 1.54 -15.83 14.20
N ARG A 166 1.53 -17.14 13.93
CA ARG A 166 2.32 -17.74 12.83
C ARG A 166 1.81 -17.32 11.46
N ALA A 167 0.49 -17.18 11.28
CA ALA A 167 -0.11 -16.68 10.05
C ALA A 167 0.34 -15.24 9.76
N MET A 168 0.28 -14.35 10.76
CA MET A 168 0.71 -12.97 10.61
C MET A 168 2.21 -12.83 10.34
N GLY A 169 3.05 -13.66 10.98
CA GLY A 169 4.49 -13.69 10.70
C GLY A 169 4.81 -14.05 9.25
N LYS A 170 4.16 -15.09 8.72
CA LYS A 170 4.29 -15.50 7.32
C LYS A 170 3.72 -14.47 6.35
N LEU A 171 2.54 -13.92 6.65
CA LEU A 171 1.91 -12.87 5.84
C LEU A 171 2.81 -11.64 5.73
N LYS A 172 3.43 -11.22 6.85
CA LYS A 172 4.39 -10.13 6.85
C LYS A 172 5.61 -10.42 5.98
N GLN A 173 6.16 -11.64 6.04
CA GLN A 173 7.31 -12.02 5.21
C GLN A 173 6.99 -11.95 3.72
N ILE A 174 5.84 -12.48 3.28
CA ILE A 174 5.47 -12.44 1.86
C ILE A 174 5.08 -11.04 1.39
N CYS A 175 4.55 -10.19 2.27
CA CYS A 175 4.26 -8.79 1.95
C CYS A 175 5.50 -7.87 2.02
N GLN A 176 6.62 -8.34 2.57
CA GLN A 176 7.90 -7.61 2.64
C GLN A 176 8.91 -8.08 1.59
N GLY A 177 8.65 -9.23 0.95
CA GLY A 177 9.40 -9.75 -0.19
C GLY A 177 9.06 -9.08 -1.52
#